data_AF-A0A960FJR5-F1
#
_entry.id   AF-A0A960FJR5-F1
#
_cell.length_a   1.000
_cell.length_b   1.000
_cell.length_c   1.000
_cell.angle_alpha   90.00
_cell.angle_beta   90.00
_cell.angle_gamma   90.00
#
_symmetry.space_group_name_H-M   'P 1'
#
loop_
_entity.id
_entity.type
_entity.pdbx_description
1 polymer ?
#
loop_
_entity_poly.entity_id
_entity_poly.type
_entity_poly.pdbx_seq_one_letter_code
_entity_poly.pdbx_strand_id
1 'polypeptide(L)'
;MSDKPSYLGLLNAVAVGELGGEQLFCAWAETTGDDDVRAVLRTVQLREAEHARSFAKRLDELGFGVLDRPDPDLERRVAIARSTELDDCQKFEQLGFATEPNGPDIFARFFEDTTIDPTTGALLGRYVAEERDTGRLLRGCYSTLAACRTEHAPAVADTGATTAAVVALTERLDRIECAVIALAEEAAERRAARAAKADRKASKKR
;
A
#
# COMPACT_ATOMS: atom_id res chain seq x y z
N MET A 1 -37.58 -15.65 -9.44
CA MET A 1 -36.89 -14.36 -9.54
C MET A 1 -36.07 -14.27 -8.26
N SER A 2 -34.74 -14.27 -8.36
CA SER A 2 -33.89 -14.15 -7.16
C SER A 2 -34.19 -12.81 -6.50
N ASP A 3 -34.42 -12.80 -5.19
CA ASP A 3 -34.56 -11.56 -4.44
C ASP A 3 -33.31 -10.71 -4.60
N LYS A 4 -33.48 -9.39 -4.59
CA LYS A 4 -32.41 -8.41 -4.76
C LYS A 4 -31.37 -8.59 -3.62
N PRO A 5 -30.09 -8.92 -3.92
CA PRO A 5 -29.08 -9.05 -2.88
C PRO A 5 -28.88 -7.75 -2.10
N SER A 6 -28.75 -7.84 -0.78
CA SER A 6 -28.57 -6.70 0.12
C SER A 6 -27.26 -5.94 -0.14
N TYR A 7 -26.22 -6.63 -0.59
CA TYR A 7 -24.89 -6.08 -0.86
C TYR A 7 -24.73 -5.37 -2.21
N LEU A 8 -25.76 -5.33 -3.08
CA LEU A 8 -25.65 -4.65 -4.39
C LEU A 8 -25.27 -3.16 -4.27
N GLY A 9 -25.79 -2.48 -3.25
CA GLY A 9 -25.48 -1.06 -3.03
C GLY A 9 -23.99 -0.85 -2.76
N LEU A 10 -23.38 -1.77 -2.01
CA LEU A 10 -21.94 -1.77 -1.74
C LEU A 10 -21.15 -2.00 -3.02
N LEU A 11 -21.47 -3.04 -3.80
CA LEU A 11 -20.76 -3.36 -5.05
C LEU A 11 -20.81 -2.19 -6.05
N ASN A 12 -21.97 -1.53 -6.16
CA ASN A 12 -22.12 -0.36 -7.02
C ASN A 12 -21.29 0.83 -6.53
N ALA A 13 -21.27 1.08 -5.22
CA ALA A 13 -20.50 2.16 -4.63
C ALA A 13 -19.00 1.95 -4.89
N VAL A 14 -18.50 0.72 -4.74
CA VAL A 14 -17.11 0.38 -5.07
C VAL A 14 -16.87 0.58 -6.57
N ALA A 15 -17.65 -0.04 -7.46
CA ALA A 15 -17.44 0.08 -8.91
C ALA A 15 -17.32 1.54 -9.41
N VAL A 16 -18.18 2.43 -8.89
CA VAL A 16 -18.17 3.85 -9.25
C VAL A 16 -17.02 4.61 -8.57
N GLY A 17 -16.75 4.34 -7.29
CA GLY A 17 -15.67 4.97 -6.55
C GLY A 17 -14.30 4.70 -7.17
N GLU A 18 -14.04 3.42 -7.48
CA GLU A 18 -12.79 2.94 -8.08
C GLU A 18 -12.58 3.50 -9.50
N LEU A 19 -13.65 3.70 -10.28
CA LEU A 19 -13.53 4.37 -11.58
C LEU A 19 -13.11 5.84 -11.43
N GLY A 20 -13.59 6.52 -10.38
CA GLY A 20 -13.13 7.85 -10.01
C GLY A 20 -11.67 7.86 -9.53
N GLY A 21 -11.26 6.83 -8.78
CA GLY A 21 -9.88 6.61 -8.38
C GLY A 21 -8.94 6.43 -9.57
N GLU A 22 -9.30 5.58 -10.54
CA GLU A 22 -8.57 5.41 -11.80
C GLU A 22 -8.35 6.77 -12.49
N GLN A 23 -9.41 7.58 -12.62
CA GLN A 23 -9.32 8.90 -13.25
C GLN A 23 -8.36 9.84 -12.51
N LEU A 24 -8.44 9.87 -11.19
CA LEU A 24 -7.61 10.71 -10.33
C LEU A 24 -6.13 10.32 -10.44
N PHE A 25 -5.80 9.05 -10.26
CA PHE A 25 -4.42 8.59 -10.26
C PHE A 25 -3.80 8.61 -11.66
N CYS A 26 -4.58 8.37 -12.72
CA CYS A 26 -4.12 8.56 -14.10
C CYS A 26 -3.71 10.01 -14.33
N ALA A 27 -4.59 10.94 -13.96
CA ALA A 27 -4.36 12.37 -14.13
C ALA A 27 -3.14 12.89 -13.35
N TRP A 28 -2.88 12.33 -12.16
CA TRP A 28 -1.67 12.64 -11.41
C TRP A 28 -0.42 12.04 -12.07
N ALA A 29 -0.45 10.77 -12.47
CA ALA A 29 0.68 10.10 -13.11
C ALA A 29 1.11 10.79 -14.42
N GLU A 30 0.18 11.40 -15.14
CA GLU A 30 0.45 12.16 -16.37
C GLU A 30 1.14 13.51 -16.12
N THR A 31 1.07 14.06 -14.91
CA THR A 31 1.53 15.43 -14.60
C THR A 31 2.71 15.48 -13.63
N THR A 32 2.99 14.41 -12.87
CA THR A 32 4.18 14.37 -12.00
C THR A 32 5.48 14.37 -12.81
N GLY A 33 6.44 15.16 -12.34
CA GLY A 33 7.82 15.19 -12.86
C GLY A 33 8.72 14.11 -12.26
N ASP A 34 8.27 13.37 -11.24
CA ASP A 34 9.04 12.36 -10.53
C ASP A 34 8.69 10.95 -11.05
N ASP A 35 9.69 10.24 -11.56
CA ASP A 35 9.52 8.92 -12.18
C ASP A 35 9.13 7.83 -11.16
N ASP A 36 9.62 7.93 -9.92
CA ASP A 36 9.32 6.98 -8.85
C ASP A 36 7.89 7.19 -8.35
N VAL A 37 7.47 8.45 -8.20
CA VAL A 37 6.07 8.80 -7.90
C VAL A 37 5.16 8.30 -9.02
N ARG A 38 5.54 8.52 -10.28
CA ARG A 38 4.76 8.04 -11.43
C ARG A 38 4.59 6.53 -11.43
N ALA A 39 5.63 5.77 -11.08
CA ALA A 39 5.56 4.32 -11.01
C ALA A 39 4.57 3.84 -9.93
N VAL A 40 4.57 4.47 -8.77
CA VAL A 40 3.60 4.21 -7.70
C VAL A 40 2.18 4.55 -8.17
N LEU A 41 1.96 5.74 -8.72
CA LEU A 41 0.65 6.19 -9.16
C LEU A 41 0.07 5.30 -10.26
N ARG A 42 0.89 4.85 -11.22
CA ARG A 42 0.45 3.89 -12.25
C ARG A 42 0.06 2.54 -11.68
N THR A 43 0.77 2.08 -10.66
CA THR A 43 0.43 0.82 -9.97
C THR A 43 -0.94 0.95 -9.30
N VAL A 44 -1.18 2.04 -8.58
CA VAL A 44 -2.47 2.31 -7.93
C VAL A 44 -3.57 2.48 -8.97
N GLN A 45 -3.34 3.31 -9.99
CA GLN A 45 -4.27 3.53 -11.10
C GLN A 45 -4.74 2.21 -11.74
N LEU A 46 -3.84 1.27 -12.00
CA LEU A 46 -4.20 -0.04 -12.55
C LEU A 46 -5.05 -0.88 -11.60
N ARG A 47 -4.82 -0.80 -10.28
CA ARG A 47 -5.63 -1.51 -9.28
C ARG A 47 -7.06 -0.99 -9.26
N GLU A 48 -7.23 0.32 -9.15
CA GLU A 48 -8.55 0.98 -9.15
C GLU A 48 -9.32 0.63 -10.42
N ALA A 49 -8.63 0.66 -11.56
CA ALA A 49 -9.18 0.31 -12.86
C ALA A 49 -9.61 -1.16 -12.93
N GLU A 50 -8.85 -2.06 -12.31
CA GLU A 50 -9.18 -3.48 -12.22
C GLU A 50 -10.35 -3.74 -11.27
N HIS A 51 -10.38 -3.05 -10.12
CA HIS A 51 -11.47 -3.11 -9.15
C HIS A 51 -12.77 -2.63 -9.78
N ALA A 52 -12.80 -1.43 -10.36
CA ALA A 52 -13.97 -0.89 -11.04
C ALA A 52 -14.59 -1.88 -12.01
N ARG A 53 -13.77 -2.48 -12.87
CA ARG A 53 -14.20 -3.47 -13.88
C ARG A 53 -14.61 -4.80 -13.25
N SER A 54 -13.93 -5.26 -12.20
CA SER A 54 -14.25 -6.50 -11.51
C SER A 54 -15.60 -6.41 -10.77
N PHE A 55 -15.89 -5.30 -10.11
CA PHE A 55 -17.17 -5.07 -9.44
C PHE A 55 -18.30 -4.84 -10.43
N ALA A 56 -18.07 -4.12 -11.54
CA ALA A 56 -19.02 -3.99 -12.63
C ALA A 56 -19.39 -5.37 -13.22
N LYS A 57 -18.39 -6.20 -13.53
CA LYS A 57 -18.59 -7.58 -13.98
C LYS A 57 -19.39 -8.39 -12.97
N ARG A 58 -19.11 -8.24 -11.66
CA ARG A 58 -19.84 -8.99 -10.64
C ARG A 58 -21.31 -8.59 -10.54
N LEU A 59 -21.62 -7.30 -10.72
CA LEU A 59 -23.00 -6.83 -10.82
C LEU A 59 -23.71 -7.50 -12.01
N ASP A 60 -23.07 -7.53 -13.19
CA ASP A 60 -23.66 -8.15 -14.39
C ASP A 60 -23.94 -9.64 -14.19
N GLU A 61 -23.04 -10.37 -13.54
CA GLU A 61 -23.21 -11.79 -13.19
C GLU A 61 -24.39 -12.03 -12.23
N LEU A 62 -24.72 -11.06 -11.39
CA LEU A 62 -25.87 -11.09 -10.49
C LEU A 62 -27.17 -10.66 -11.20
N GLY A 63 -27.09 -10.22 -12.47
CA GLY A 63 -28.21 -9.74 -13.26
C GLY A 63 -28.52 -8.25 -13.08
N PHE A 64 -27.55 -7.46 -12.61
CA PHE A 64 -27.69 -6.01 -12.38
C PHE A 64 -26.60 -5.23 -13.13
N GLY A 65 -26.88 -3.99 -13.55
CA GLY A 65 -25.86 -3.11 -14.12
C GLY A 65 -25.31 -2.12 -13.09
N VAL A 66 -24.16 -1.51 -13.40
CA VAL A 66 -23.68 -0.34 -12.65
C VAL A 66 -24.65 0.82 -12.85
N LEU A 67 -25.11 1.37 -11.74
CA LEU A 67 -25.83 2.63 -11.69
C LEU A 67 -24.82 3.76 -11.55
N ASP A 68 -24.80 4.63 -12.56
CA ASP A 68 -23.98 5.83 -12.54
C ASP A 68 -24.40 6.73 -11.38
N ARG A 69 -23.43 7.05 -10.52
CA ARG A 69 -23.58 7.88 -9.32
C ARG A 69 -22.33 8.73 -9.16
N PRO A 70 -22.17 9.77 -9.99
CA PRO A 70 -20.95 10.55 -10.00
C PRO A 70 -20.70 11.17 -8.62
N ASP A 71 -19.47 11.06 -8.14
CA ASP A 71 -19.02 11.76 -6.95
C ASP A 71 -18.92 13.27 -7.28
N PRO A 72 -19.70 14.14 -6.61
CA PRO A 72 -19.67 15.58 -6.88
C PRO A 72 -18.30 16.21 -6.64
N ASP A 73 -17.45 15.59 -5.83
CA ASP A 73 -16.11 16.10 -5.50
C ASP A 73 -15.02 15.60 -6.45
N LEU A 74 -15.32 14.65 -7.34
CA LEU A 74 -14.32 14.02 -8.19
C LEU A 74 -13.61 15.03 -9.09
N GLU A 75 -14.36 15.94 -9.73
CA GLU A 75 -13.78 16.97 -10.60
C GLU A 75 -12.75 17.83 -9.86
N ARG A 76 -13.08 18.24 -8.63
CA ARG A 76 -12.17 19.00 -7.76
C ARG A 76 -10.91 18.21 -7.42
N ARG A 77 -11.05 16.93 -7.07
CA ARG A 77 -9.90 16.06 -6.74
C ARG A 77 -9.01 15.82 -7.95
N VAL A 78 -9.59 15.59 -9.13
CA VAL A 78 -8.86 15.46 -10.40
C VAL A 78 -8.14 16.76 -10.76
N ALA A 79 -8.74 17.93 -10.50
CA ALA A 79 -8.08 19.22 -10.71
C ALA A 79 -6.82 19.39 -9.84
N ILE A 80 -6.87 18.97 -8.56
CA ILE A 80 -5.70 18.94 -7.68
C ILE A 80 -4.63 17.99 -8.23
N ALA A 81 -5.02 16.77 -8.61
CA ALA A 81 -4.12 15.76 -9.18
C ALA A 81 -3.38 16.26 -10.44
N ARG A 82 -4.08 16.99 -11.32
CA ARG A 82 -3.52 17.57 -12.56
C ARG A 82 -2.71 18.83 -12.37
N SER A 83 -2.76 19.46 -11.19
CA SER A 83 -2.12 20.75 -10.98
C SER A 83 -0.61 20.64 -11.22
N THR A 84 -0.07 21.51 -12.07
CA THR A 84 1.38 21.69 -12.24
C THR A 84 1.95 22.73 -11.28
N GLU A 85 1.08 23.45 -10.57
CA GLU A 85 1.46 24.46 -9.57
C GLU A 85 1.71 23.85 -8.18
N LEU A 86 1.17 22.64 -7.95
CA LEU A 86 1.37 21.90 -6.72
C LEU A 86 2.46 20.85 -6.90
N ASP A 87 3.38 20.77 -5.94
CA ASP A 87 4.30 19.63 -5.85
C ASP A 87 3.56 18.37 -5.38
N ASP A 88 4.20 17.20 -5.56
CA ASP A 88 3.55 15.93 -5.23
C ASP A 88 3.24 15.80 -3.73
N CYS A 89 4.08 16.34 -2.83
CA CYS A 89 3.77 16.37 -1.40
C CYS A 89 2.49 17.15 -1.11
N GLN A 90 2.33 18.34 -1.70
CA GLN A 90 1.13 19.15 -1.55
C GLN A 90 -0.10 18.44 -2.09
N LYS A 91 0.02 17.69 -3.19
CA LYS A 91 -1.08 16.85 -3.71
C LYS A 91 -1.44 15.73 -2.74
N PHE A 92 -0.45 15.00 -2.19
CA PHE A 92 -0.68 13.98 -1.16
C PHE A 92 -1.41 14.56 0.06
N GLU A 93 -1.01 15.73 0.53
CA GLU A 93 -1.61 16.44 1.65
C GLU A 93 -3.07 16.87 1.34
N GLN A 94 -3.30 17.54 0.21
CA GLN A 94 -4.62 18.07 -0.16
C GLN A 94 -5.63 16.99 -0.54
N LEU A 95 -5.17 15.86 -1.08
CA LEU A 95 -6.02 14.71 -1.43
C LEU A 95 -6.23 13.76 -0.24
N GLY A 96 -5.58 13.99 0.90
CA GLY A 96 -5.76 13.20 2.11
C GLY A 96 -5.01 11.86 2.11
N PHE A 97 -4.01 11.69 1.26
CA PHE A 97 -3.20 10.47 1.15
C PHE A 97 -1.92 10.52 2.00
N ALA A 98 -1.61 11.65 2.62
CA ALA A 98 -0.39 11.86 3.41
C ALA A 98 -0.41 11.16 4.79
N THR A 99 -1.58 10.91 5.36
CA THR A 99 -1.74 10.42 6.74
C THR A 99 -2.53 9.12 6.80
N GLU A 100 -2.32 8.32 7.85
CA GLU A 100 -3.22 7.21 8.14
C GLU A 100 -4.63 7.74 8.46
N PRO A 101 -5.69 7.08 7.95
CA PRO A 101 -7.05 7.38 8.36
C PRO A 101 -7.18 7.25 9.87
N ASN A 102 -7.64 8.32 10.54
CA ASN A 102 -7.99 8.26 11.95
C ASN A 102 -9.36 7.61 12.09
N GLY A 103 -9.44 6.45 12.74
CA GLY A 103 -10.71 5.81 13.06
C GLY A 103 -10.71 4.29 12.86
N PRO A 104 -11.88 3.65 13.03
CA PRO A 104 -12.04 2.24 12.74
C PRO A 104 -11.83 1.97 11.25
N ASP A 105 -11.31 0.79 10.94
CA ASP A 105 -11.16 0.33 9.56
C ASP A 105 -12.52 0.31 8.85
N ILE A 106 -12.66 1.13 7.81
CA ILE A 106 -13.90 1.28 7.03
C ILE A 106 -14.31 -0.04 6.37
N PHE A 107 -13.35 -0.93 6.10
CA PHE A 107 -13.60 -2.23 5.47
C PHE A 107 -14.09 -3.28 6.48
N ALA A 108 -14.01 -3.04 7.79
CA ALA A 108 -14.44 -4.00 8.81
C ALA A 108 -15.91 -4.41 8.65
N ARG A 109 -16.74 -3.51 8.09
CA ARG A 109 -18.18 -3.70 7.93
C ARG A 109 -18.58 -4.44 6.66
N PHE A 110 -17.66 -4.66 5.72
CA PHE A 110 -17.97 -5.24 4.41
C PHE A 110 -18.49 -6.68 4.50
N PHE A 111 -18.17 -7.37 5.59
CA PHE A 111 -18.56 -8.76 5.84
C PHE A 111 -19.63 -8.89 6.94
N GLU A 112 -20.29 -7.80 7.34
CA GLU A 112 -21.45 -7.86 8.27
C GLU A 112 -22.64 -8.59 7.62
N ASP A 113 -22.75 -8.55 6.29
CA ASP A 113 -23.80 -9.23 5.54
C ASP A 113 -23.47 -10.72 5.35
N THR A 114 -24.12 -11.56 6.16
CA THR A 114 -23.96 -13.02 6.12
C THR A 114 -24.61 -13.69 4.90
N THR A 115 -25.28 -12.94 4.03
CA THR A 115 -25.90 -13.45 2.79
C THR A 115 -24.98 -13.34 1.57
N ILE A 116 -23.78 -12.75 1.74
CA ILE A 116 -22.77 -12.64 0.68
C ILE A 116 -22.42 -14.04 0.17
N ASP A 117 -22.56 -14.24 -1.14
CA ASP A 117 -22.18 -15.50 -1.77
C ASP A 117 -20.65 -15.65 -1.85
N PRO A 118 -20.12 -16.89 -1.95
CA PRO A 118 -18.68 -17.14 -1.93
C PRO A 118 -17.88 -16.38 -3.00
N THR A 119 -18.46 -16.15 -4.18
CA THR A 119 -17.78 -15.44 -5.29
C THR A 119 -17.64 -13.96 -4.96
N THR A 120 -18.73 -13.34 -4.49
CA THR A 120 -18.71 -11.94 -4.04
C THR A 120 -17.79 -11.76 -2.83
N GLY A 121 -17.82 -12.71 -1.87
CA GLY A 121 -16.96 -12.68 -0.70
C GLY A 121 -15.47 -12.75 -1.05
N ALA A 122 -15.09 -13.59 -2.01
CA ALA A 122 -13.70 -13.68 -2.49
C ALA A 122 -13.25 -12.37 -3.18
N LEU A 123 -14.12 -11.76 -3.99
CA LEU A 123 -13.84 -10.47 -4.63
C LEU A 123 -13.64 -9.36 -3.59
N LEU A 124 -14.56 -9.24 -2.62
CA LEU A 124 -14.44 -8.26 -1.53
C LEU A 124 -13.19 -8.49 -0.69
N GLY A 125 -12.82 -9.74 -0.41
CA GLY A 125 -11.64 -10.07 0.38
C GLY A 125 -10.35 -9.61 -0.29
N ARG A 126 -10.23 -9.86 -1.61
CA ARG A 126 -9.09 -9.40 -2.40
C ARG A 126 -9.03 -7.87 -2.47
N TYR A 127 -10.17 -7.24 -2.79
CA TYR A 127 -10.30 -5.78 -2.83
C TYR A 127 -9.80 -5.14 -1.53
N VAL A 128 -10.33 -5.57 -0.38
CA VAL A 128 -9.93 -5.02 0.93
C VAL A 128 -8.44 -5.21 1.23
N ALA A 129 -7.85 -6.34 0.83
CA ALA A 129 -6.43 -6.58 1.02
C ALA A 129 -5.57 -5.64 0.16
N GLU A 130 -5.97 -5.44 -1.09
CA GLU A 130 -5.32 -4.54 -2.05
C GLU A 130 -5.49 -3.07 -1.66
N GLU A 131 -6.64 -2.64 -1.16
CA GLU A 131 -6.88 -1.27 -0.68
C GLU A 131 -6.00 -0.90 0.51
N ARG A 132 -5.88 -1.80 1.47
CA ARG A 132 -4.95 -1.60 2.59
C ARG A 132 -3.50 -1.52 2.12
N ASP A 133 -3.15 -2.25 1.06
CA ASP A 133 -1.83 -2.20 0.46
C ASP A 133 -1.58 -0.92 -0.33
N THR A 134 -2.55 -0.48 -1.13
CA THR A 134 -2.54 0.82 -1.81
C THR A 134 -2.32 1.95 -0.81
N GLY A 135 -3.03 1.95 0.32
CA GLY A 135 -2.81 2.92 1.39
C GLY A 135 -1.37 2.91 1.92
N ARG A 136 -0.77 1.73 2.14
CA ARG A 136 0.65 1.63 2.57
C ARG A 136 1.60 2.14 1.50
N LEU A 137 1.35 1.81 0.23
CA LEU A 137 2.18 2.21 -0.90
C LEU A 137 2.21 3.74 -1.05
N LEU A 138 1.03 4.38 -1.02
CA LEU A 138 0.89 5.84 -1.09
C LEU A 138 1.59 6.54 0.08
N ARG A 139 1.43 6.04 1.31
CA ARG A 139 2.11 6.60 2.48
C ARG A 139 3.63 6.41 2.45
N GLY A 140 4.09 5.27 1.95
CA GLY A 140 5.51 5.02 1.72
C GLY A 140 6.09 6.03 0.73
N CYS A 141 5.40 6.24 -0.39
CA CYS A 141 5.76 7.24 -1.40
C CYS A 141 5.83 8.66 -0.80
N TYR A 142 4.78 9.08 -0.08
CA TYR A 142 4.76 10.38 0.59
C TYR A 142 5.90 10.53 1.61
N SER A 143 6.19 9.50 2.40
CA SER A 143 7.26 9.55 3.41
C SER A 143 8.63 9.78 2.79
N THR A 144 8.91 9.14 1.65
CA THR A 144 10.16 9.34 0.89
C THR A 144 10.25 10.78 0.36
N LEU A 145 9.18 11.28 -0.27
CA LEU A 145 9.15 12.64 -0.79
C LEU A 145 9.32 13.69 0.32
N ALA A 146 8.60 13.50 1.43
CA ALA A 146 8.67 14.40 2.58
C ALA A 146 10.08 14.45 3.18
N ALA A 147 10.75 13.30 3.30
CA ALA A 147 12.13 13.23 3.77
C ALA A 147 13.08 14.05 2.88
N CYS A 148 13.04 13.85 1.56
CA CYS A 148 13.86 14.58 0.60
C CYS A 148 13.60 16.10 0.62
N ARG A 149 12.33 16.51 0.85
CA ARG A 149 11.94 17.93 1.00
C ARG A 149 12.60 18.57 2.23
N THR A 150 12.70 17.85 3.35
CA THR A 150 13.38 18.34 4.57
C THR A 150 14.89 18.45 4.41
N GLU A 151 15.53 17.53 3.68
CA GLU A 151 16.98 17.55 3.45
C GLU A 151 17.44 18.71 2.56
N HIS A 152 16.55 19.20 1.68
CA HIS A 152 16.83 20.32 0.76
C HIS A 152 16.31 21.69 1.26
N ALA A 153 15.71 21.76 2.45
CA ALA A 153 15.34 23.03 3.06
C ALA A 153 16.60 23.82 3.46
N PRO A 154 16.66 25.15 3.25
CA PRO A 154 17.82 25.94 3.68
C PRO A 154 18.01 25.78 5.18
N ALA A 155 19.17 25.24 5.56
CA ALA A 155 19.51 24.94 6.94
C ALA A 155 19.41 26.20 7.81
N VAL A 156 18.38 26.27 8.65
CA VAL A 156 18.46 27.04 9.89
C VAL A 156 19.42 26.27 10.78
N ALA A 157 20.53 26.91 11.14
CA ALA A 157 21.67 26.29 11.81
C ALA A 157 21.28 25.57 13.11
N ASP A 158 21.12 24.25 13.03
CA ASP A 158 21.27 23.32 14.15
C ASP A 158 22.00 22.04 13.69
N THR A 159 23.23 22.22 13.24
CA THR A 159 24.12 21.15 12.74
C THR A 159 24.70 20.27 13.86
N GLY A 160 24.46 20.59 15.13
CA GLY A 160 25.02 19.87 16.28
C GLY A 160 24.26 18.58 16.61
N ALA A 161 22.92 18.64 16.62
CA ALA A 161 22.08 17.52 17.04
C ALA A 161 22.00 16.40 15.99
N THR A 162 21.89 16.76 14.70
CA THR A 162 21.75 15.79 13.59
C THR A 162 23.02 14.96 13.38
N THR A 163 24.20 15.58 13.53
CA THR A 163 25.48 14.87 13.39
C THR A 163 25.65 13.81 14.48
N ALA A 164 25.25 14.11 15.72
CA ALA A 164 25.31 13.15 16.83
C ALA A 164 24.33 11.98 16.63
N ALA A 165 23.12 12.25 16.10
CA ALA A 165 22.14 11.22 15.81
C ALA A 165 22.60 10.26 14.69
N VAL A 166 23.23 10.80 13.63
CA VAL A 166 23.79 10.00 12.54
C VAL A 166 24.96 9.13 13.04
N VAL A 167 25.87 9.68 13.85
CA VAL A 167 26.96 8.90 14.45
C VAL A 167 26.42 7.76 15.32
N ALA A 168 25.40 8.04 16.15
CA ALA A 168 24.78 7.02 17.00
C ALA A 168 24.06 5.92 16.19
N LEU A 169 23.48 6.26 15.03
CA LEU A 169 22.88 5.30 14.10
C LEU A 169 23.94 4.41 13.45
N THR A 170 25.06 4.98 12.99
CA THR A 170 26.18 4.23 12.43
C THR A 170 26.76 3.25 13.45
N GLU A 171 27.00 3.68 14.69
CA GLU A 171 27.46 2.78 15.76
C GLU A 171 26.48 1.65 16.09
N ARG A 172 25.16 1.89 15.93
CA ARG A 172 24.15 0.83 16.08
C ARG A 172 24.19 -0.16 14.93
N LEU A 173 24.40 0.30 13.70
CA LEU A 173 24.55 -0.56 12.53
C LEU A 173 25.79 -1.44 12.65
N ASP A 174 26.95 -0.88 13.03
CA ASP A 174 28.19 -1.65 13.22
C ASP A 174 28.03 -2.75 14.28
N ARG A 175 27.31 -2.47 15.37
CA ARG A 175 27.00 -3.47 16.40
C ARG A 175 26.10 -4.58 15.89
N ILE A 176 25.11 -4.24 15.06
CA ILE A 176 24.21 -5.24 14.46
C ILE A 176 25.00 -6.13 13.48
N GLU A 177 25.86 -5.53 12.65
CA GLU A 177 26.70 -6.28 11.72
C GLU A 177 27.62 -7.26 12.46
N CYS A 178 28.30 -6.82 13.51
CA CYS A 178 29.13 -7.68 14.36
C CYS A 178 28.31 -8.84 14.96
N ALA A 179 27.10 -8.56 15.46
CA ALA A 179 26.25 -9.58 16.06
C ALA A 179 25.74 -10.61 15.03
N VAL A 180 25.43 -10.16 13.81
CA VAL A 180 25.00 -11.05 12.71
C VAL A 180 26.15 -11.97 12.28
N ILE A 181 27.37 -11.44 12.18
CA ILE A 181 28.56 -12.25 11.86
C ILE A 181 28.79 -13.32 12.94
N ALA A 182 28.79 -12.94 14.22
CA ALA A 182 28.98 -13.89 15.32
C ALA A 182 27.90 -14.99 15.34
N LEU A 183 26.63 -14.64 15.10
CA LEU A 183 25.55 -15.62 15.01
C LEU A 183 25.72 -16.57 13.81
N ALA A 184 26.22 -16.08 12.69
CA ALA A 184 26.50 -16.90 11.52
C ALA A 184 27.63 -17.91 11.79
N GLU A 185 28.69 -17.49 12.50
CA GLU A 185 29.79 -18.35 12.92
C GLU A 185 29.32 -19.43 13.90
N GLU A 186 28.58 -19.05 14.95
CA GLU A 186 27.99 -20.02 15.89
C GLU A 186 27.08 -21.04 15.18
N ALA A 187 26.29 -20.59 14.21
CA ALA A 187 25.42 -21.47 13.43
C ALA A 187 26.22 -22.46 12.58
N ALA A 188 27.34 -22.02 12.00
CA ALA A 188 28.25 -22.87 11.25
C ALA A 188 28.91 -23.93 12.13
N GLU A 189 29.40 -23.55 13.32
CA GLU A 189 29.98 -24.49 14.29
C GLU A 189 28.96 -25.53 14.76
N ARG A 190 27.72 -25.09 15.08
CA ARG A 190 26.64 -26.01 15.46
C ARG A 190 26.29 -26.99 14.35
N ARG A 191 26.32 -26.56 13.08
CA ARG A 191 26.11 -27.44 11.91
C ARG A 191 27.24 -28.46 11.78
N ALA A 192 28.50 -28.03 11.88
CA ALA A 192 29.66 -28.90 11.83
C ALA A 192 29.65 -29.96 12.95
N ALA A 193 29.33 -29.54 14.19
CA ALA A 193 29.22 -30.45 15.33
C ALA A 193 28.09 -31.48 15.16
N ARG A 194 26.96 -31.10 14.55
CA ARG A 194 25.86 -32.02 14.23
C ARG A 194 26.27 -33.04 13.16
N ALA A 195 26.96 -32.61 12.12
CA ALA A 195 27.47 -33.50 11.07
C ALA A 195 28.46 -34.52 11.63
N ALA A 196 29.45 -34.08 12.41
CA ALA A 196 30.43 -34.97 13.04
C ALA A 196 29.80 -36.00 13.99
N LYS A 197 28.74 -35.64 14.72
CA LYS A 197 27.96 -36.58 15.55
C LYS A 197 27.21 -37.61 14.71
N ALA A 198 26.64 -37.19 13.56
CA ALA A 198 25.95 -38.09 12.65
C ALA A 198 26.91 -39.14 12.05
N ASP A 199 28.10 -38.71 11.60
CA ASP A 199 29.11 -39.58 11.01
C ASP A 199 29.67 -40.61 12.01
N ARG A 200 29.92 -40.19 13.26
CA ARG A 200 30.32 -41.11 14.35
C ARG A 200 29.25 -42.15 14.65
N LYS A 201 27.96 -41.76 14.59
CA LYS A 201 26.83 -42.69 14.81
C LYS A 201 26.66 -43.67 13.65
N ALA A 202 26.91 -43.24 12.41
CA ALA A 202 26.89 -44.09 11.23
C ALA A 202 28.05 -45.12 11.24
N SER A 203 29.24 -44.69 11.65
CA SER A 203 30.44 -45.54 11.71
C SER A 203 30.38 -46.63 12.78
N LYS A 204 29.63 -46.42 13.88
CA LYS A 204 29.40 -47.43 14.94
C LYS A 204 28.33 -48.48 14.59
N LYS A 205 27.61 -48.31 13.47
CA LYS A 205 26.55 -49.22 13.00
C LYS A 205 27.02 -50.15 11.87
N ARG A 206 28.25 -50.01 11.40
CA ARG A 206 28.93 -50.94 10.49
C ARG A 206 29.83 -51.85 11.28
#